data_AF-A0A380L3N3-F1
#
_entry.id   AF-A0A380L3N3-F1
#
_cell.length_a   1.000
_cell.length_b   1.000
_cell.length_c   1.000
_cell.angle_alpha   90.00
_cell.angle_beta   90.00
_cell.angle_gamma   90.00
#
_symmetry.space_group_name_H-M   'P 1'
#
loop_
_entity.id
_entity.type
_entity.pdbx_description
1 polymer ?
#
loop_
_entity_poly.entity_id
_entity_poly.type
_entity_poly.pdbx_seq_one_letter_code
_entity_poly.pdbx_strand_id
1 'polypeptide(L)'
;MLVKKIYEGITCFLDTNEFWNLYIVLMKEKDFFFDAFARETVDLDSPAKYQHAYFTTDGQVLDFNRNMDTKLVTLFRQVILDQQEQFMEEIIMAKQSLIEKKIKAASLELGELMKANKEKEAWTKAGELNHLLKNEEAEKLPADLIEKICLELRGYYYVNGEINRLHKQLYAKGNKLIELASA
;
A
#
# COMPACT_ATOMS: atom_id res chain seq x y z
N MET A 1 6.27 -7.60 -2.13
CA MET A 1 6.04 -7.64 -0.66
C MET A 1 4.86 -8.56 -0.38
N LEU A 2 4.98 -9.49 0.57
CA LEU A 2 3.87 -10.35 0.97
C LEU A 2 2.90 -9.57 1.85
N VAL A 3 1.61 -9.60 1.50
CA VAL A 3 0.59 -8.82 2.20
C VAL A 3 -0.10 -9.66 3.26
N LYS A 4 -0.60 -10.86 2.90
CA LYS A 4 -1.33 -11.75 3.81
C LYS A 4 -1.57 -13.12 3.17
N LYS A 5 -1.62 -14.19 3.97
CA LYS A 5 -2.18 -15.49 3.57
C LYS A 5 -3.71 -15.41 3.65
N ILE A 6 -4.38 -15.69 2.54
CA ILE A 6 -5.84 -15.48 2.41
C ILE A 6 -6.63 -16.79 2.34
N TYR A 7 -5.98 -17.89 1.98
CA TYR A 7 -6.61 -19.20 1.92
C TYR A 7 -5.65 -20.31 2.34
N GLU A 8 -6.22 -21.30 3.03
CA GLU A 8 -5.62 -22.58 3.36
C GLU A 8 -6.67 -23.67 3.17
N GLY A 9 -6.32 -24.73 2.45
CA GLY A 9 -7.24 -25.82 2.21
C GLY A 9 -6.53 -27.12 1.88
N ILE A 10 -7.32 -28.18 1.74
CA ILE A 10 -6.85 -29.50 1.35
C ILE A 10 -7.74 -29.99 0.21
N THR A 11 -7.15 -30.65 -0.78
CA THR A 11 -7.90 -31.34 -1.84
C THR A 11 -7.40 -32.77 -2.00
N CYS A 12 -8.27 -33.63 -2.52
CA CYS A 12 -7.96 -34.99 -2.91
C CYS A 12 -8.36 -35.20 -4.38
N PHE A 13 -7.40 -35.56 -5.22
CA PHE A 13 -7.68 -36.02 -6.58
C PHE A 13 -7.91 -37.52 -6.55
N LEU A 14 -9.19 -37.93 -6.52
CA LEU A 14 -9.59 -39.33 -6.37
C LEU A 14 -9.09 -40.25 -7.48
N ASP A 15 -8.87 -39.70 -8.68
CA ASP A 15 -8.40 -40.47 -9.83
C ASP A 15 -6.92 -40.87 -9.73
N THR A 16 -6.11 -40.07 -9.04
CA THR A 16 -4.69 -40.35 -8.78
C THR A 16 -4.40 -40.73 -7.33
N ASN A 17 -5.40 -40.67 -6.44
CA ASN A 17 -5.27 -40.82 -4.99
C ASN A 17 -4.21 -39.87 -4.37
N GLU A 18 -4.15 -38.63 -4.89
CA GLU A 18 -3.19 -37.62 -4.44
C GLU A 18 -3.87 -36.60 -3.52
N PHE A 19 -3.22 -36.29 -2.40
CA PHE A 19 -3.69 -35.31 -1.43
C PHE A 19 -2.80 -34.08 -1.47
N TRP A 20 -3.38 -32.88 -1.53
CA TRP A 20 -2.63 -31.64 -1.66
C TRP A 20 -3.07 -30.62 -0.62
N ASN A 21 -2.10 -30.01 0.05
CA ASN A 21 -2.32 -28.80 0.85
C ASN A 21 -2.20 -27.58 -0.06
N LEU A 22 -3.20 -26.72 -0.01
CA LEU A 22 -3.37 -25.57 -0.89
C LEU A 22 -3.23 -24.28 -0.08
N TYR A 23 -2.52 -23.33 -0.65
CA TYR A 23 -2.32 -22.02 -0.06
C TYR A 23 -2.48 -20.95 -1.12
N ILE A 24 -3.18 -19.87 -0.79
CA ILE A 24 -3.21 -18.66 -1.60
C ILE A 24 -2.75 -17.50 -0.73
N VAL A 25 -1.81 -16.73 -1.26
CA VAL A 25 -1.21 -15.57 -0.62
C VAL A 25 -1.45 -14.35 -1.50
N LEU A 26 -1.90 -13.25 -0.90
CA LEU A 26 -2.01 -11.98 -1.60
C LEU A 26 -0.64 -11.31 -1.66
N MET A 27 -0.21 -11.01 -2.87
CA MET A 27 1.05 -10.34 -3.15
C MET A 27 0.79 -8.93 -3.69
N LYS A 28 1.67 -8.00 -3.34
CA LYS A 28 1.69 -6.67 -3.92
C LYS A 28 3.07 -6.32 -4.46
N GLU A 29 3.09 -6.05 -5.76
CA GLU A 29 4.19 -5.40 -6.47
C GLU A 29 3.66 -4.13 -7.15
N LYS A 30 3.61 -4.09 -8.49
CA LYS A 30 2.91 -3.03 -9.23
C LYS A 30 1.41 -3.13 -9.02
N ASP A 31 0.84 -4.32 -9.23
CA ASP A 31 -0.57 -4.65 -9.01
C ASP A 31 -0.70 -5.74 -7.94
N PHE A 32 -1.94 -5.98 -7.49
CA PHE A 32 -2.23 -7.11 -6.62
C PHE A 32 -2.36 -8.38 -7.47
N PHE A 33 -1.81 -9.48 -6.98
CA PHE A 33 -1.92 -10.79 -7.59
C PHE A 33 -1.90 -11.87 -6.50
N PHE A 34 -2.33 -13.06 -6.87
CA PHE A 34 -2.32 -14.21 -5.99
C PHE A 34 -1.13 -15.10 -6.27
N ASP A 35 -0.51 -15.51 -5.20
CA ASP A 35 0.59 -16.45 -5.18
C ASP A 35 0.07 -17.77 -4.61
N ALA A 36 -0.08 -18.77 -5.48
CA ALA A 36 -0.76 -20.03 -5.19
C ALA A 36 0.22 -21.20 -5.14
N PHE A 37 0.25 -21.88 -3.99
CA PHE A 37 1.16 -22.98 -3.72
C PHE A 37 0.38 -24.24 -3.38
N ALA A 38 0.75 -25.35 -4.00
CA ALA A 38 0.26 -26.67 -3.67
C ALA A 38 1.42 -27.55 -3.23
N ARG A 39 1.26 -28.23 -2.09
CA ARG A 39 2.20 -29.21 -1.58
C ARG A 39 1.51 -30.56 -1.48
N GLU A 40 2.06 -31.56 -2.16
CA GLU A 40 1.59 -32.94 -2.07
C GLU A 40 1.84 -33.46 -0.64
N THR A 41 0.82 -34.09 -0.10
CA THR A 41 0.86 -34.78 1.18
C THR A 41 1.39 -36.18 0.91
N VAL A 42 2.67 -36.40 1.18
CA VAL A 42 3.35 -37.69 1.05
C VAL A 42 3.75 -38.22 2.42
N ASP A 43 3.89 -39.54 2.53
CA ASP A 43 4.57 -40.17 3.67
C ASP A 43 6.04 -39.73 3.73
N LEU A 44 6.61 -39.73 4.94
CA LEU A 44 7.89 -39.13 5.33
C LEU A 44 9.12 -39.52 4.47
N ASP A 45 9.03 -40.60 3.68
CA ASP A 45 10.14 -41.22 2.96
C ASP A 45 10.37 -40.66 1.54
N SER A 46 9.56 -39.70 1.06
CA SER A 46 9.75 -39.06 -0.24
C SER A 46 9.73 -37.53 -0.15
N PRO A 47 10.53 -36.82 -0.97
CA PRO A 47 10.47 -35.36 -1.03
C PRO A 47 9.09 -34.95 -1.55
N ALA A 48 8.34 -34.20 -0.73
CA ALA A 48 7.03 -33.69 -1.12
C ALA A 48 7.11 -32.93 -2.45
N LYS A 49 6.18 -33.19 -3.38
CA LYS A 49 6.07 -32.39 -4.60
C LYS A 49 5.51 -31.02 -4.25
N TYR A 50 6.12 -29.99 -4.81
CA TYR A 50 5.70 -28.60 -4.64
C TYR A 50 5.42 -28.01 -6.00
N GLN A 51 4.20 -27.52 -6.17
CA GLN A 51 3.75 -26.84 -7.38
C GLN A 51 3.33 -25.42 -7.06
N HIS A 52 3.58 -24.52 -8.00
CA HIS A 52 3.51 -23.08 -7.75
C HIS A 52 3.20 -22.30 -9.02
N ALA A 53 2.24 -21.38 -8.94
CA ALA A 53 1.85 -20.49 -10.03
C ALA A 53 1.29 -19.18 -9.47
N TYR A 54 1.40 -18.13 -10.27
CA TYR A 54 0.84 -16.82 -9.95
C TYR A 54 -0.45 -16.61 -10.74
N PHE A 55 -1.43 -16.01 -10.08
CA PHE A 55 -2.73 -15.73 -10.66
C PHE A 55 -3.06 -14.25 -10.57
N THR A 56 -3.74 -13.72 -11.57
CA THR A 56 -4.41 -12.43 -11.48
C THR A 56 -5.54 -12.48 -10.46
N THR A 57 -6.06 -11.30 -10.08
CA THR A 57 -7.21 -11.21 -9.18
C THR A 57 -8.51 -11.75 -9.78
N ASP A 58 -8.58 -11.99 -11.09
CA ASP A 58 -9.69 -12.65 -11.80
C ASP A 58 -9.41 -14.14 -12.12
N GLY A 59 -8.33 -14.70 -11.57
CA GLY A 59 -8.03 -16.14 -11.67
C GLY A 59 -7.39 -16.60 -12.98
N GLN A 60 -6.82 -15.70 -13.78
CA GLN A 60 -5.97 -16.06 -14.92
C GLN A 60 -4.56 -16.36 -14.43
N VAL A 61 -3.85 -17.29 -15.08
CA VAL A 61 -2.44 -17.54 -14.76
C VAL A 61 -1.59 -16.40 -15.32
N LEU A 62 -0.77 -15.80 -14.47
CA LEU A 62 0.25 -14.81 -14.83
C LEU A 62 1.54 -15.48 -15.27
N ASP A 63 2.02 -16.44 -14.46
CA ASP A 63 3.29 -17.12 -14.68
C ASP A 63 3.35 -18.45 -13.91
N PHE A 64 4.16 -19.39 -14.42
CA PHE A 64 4.37 -20.73 -13.88
C PHE A 64 5.79 -20.85 -13.33
N ASN A 65 5.98 -20.52 -12.05
CA ASN A 65 7.30 -20.57 -11.44
C ASN A 65 7.74 -22.01 -11.08
N ARG A 66 6.80 -22.92 -10.73
CA ARG A 66 7.09 -24.36 -10.64
C ARG A 66 6.02 -25.21 -11.28
N ASN A 67 5.88 -25.06 -12.61
CA ASN A 67 5.13 -25.94 -13.52
C ASN A 67 3.88 -26.56 -12.87
N MET A 68 2.97 -25.72 -12.38
CA MET A 68 1.73 -26.20 -11.80
C MET A 68 0.89 -26.88 -12.87
N ASP A 69 0.46 -28.11 -12.61
CA ASP A 69 -0.33 -28.90 -13.54
C ASP A 69 -1.73 -28.34 -13.75
N THR A 70 -2.36 -28.75 -14.85
CA THR A 70 -3.67 -28.23 -15.26
C THR A 70 -4.78 -28.50 -14.24
N LYS A 71 -4.70 -29.58 -13.45
CA LYS A 71 -5.73 -29.91 -12.46
C LYS A 71 -5.67 -28.92 -11.30
N LEU A 72 -4.47 -28.68 -10.77
CA LEU A 72 -4.24 -27.70 -9.70
C LEU A 72 -4.52 -26.28 -10.18
N VAL A 73 -4.12 -25.92 -11.41
CA VAL A 73 -4.48 -24.61 -12.00
C VAL A 73 -5.99 -24.41 -12.04
N THR A 74 -6.73 -25.42 -12.51
CA THR A 74 -8.19 -25.36 -12.61
C THR A 74 -8.82 -25.22 -11.22
N LEU A 75 -8.30 -25.96 -10.23
CA LEU A 75 -8.77 -25.88 -8.86
C LEU A 75 -8.52 -24.50 -8.23
N PHE A 76 -7.30 -23.96 -8.35
CA PHE A 76 -7.00 -22.63 -7.81
C PHE A 76 -7.83 -21.55 -8.48
N ARG A 77 -8.03 -21.63 -9.79
CA ARG A 77 -8.93 -20.72 -10.51
C ARG A 77 -10.34 -20.80 -9.94
N GLN A 78 -10.87 -22.00 -9.71
CA GLN A 78 -12.19 -22.19 -9.12
C GLN A 78 -12.26 -21.57 -7.72
N VAL A 79 -11.28 -21.84 -6.86
CA VAL A 79 -11.22 -21.26 -5.51
C VAL A 79 -11.16 -19.74 -5.55
N ILE A 80 -10.37 -19.15 -6.46
CA ILE A 80 -10.30 -17.69 -6.63
C ILE A 80 -11.66 -17.11 -7.02
N LEU A 81 -12.35 -17.73 -7.97
CA LEU A 81 -13.67 -17.27 -8.41
C LEU A 81 -14.74 -17.47 -7.34
N ASP A 82 -14.70 -18.57 -6.60
CA ASP A 82 -15.66 -18.87 -5.52
C ASP A 82 -15.46 -17.97 -4.30
N GLN A 83 -14.22 -17.57 -4.02
CA GLN A 83 -13.85 -16.69 -2.89
C GLN A 83 -13.61 -15.24 -3.33
N GLN A 84 -14.07 -14.86 -4.53
CA GLN A 84 -13.78 -13.57 -5.13
C GLN A 84 -14.16 -12.40 -4.23
N GLU A 85 -15.34 -12.43 -3.62
CA GLU A 85 -15.83 -11.36 -2.74
C GLU A 85 -14.89 -11.18 -1.52
N GLN A 86 -14.59 -12.27 -0.82
CA GLN A 86 -13.69 -12.27 0.33
C GLN A 86 -12.29 -11.75 -0.05
N PHE A 87 -11.74 -12.22 -1.17
CA PHE A 87 -10.41 -11.77 -1.60
C PHE A 87 -10.40 -10.30 -2.02
N MET A 88 -11.47 -9.80 -2.64
CA MET A 88 -11.61 -8.39 -2.99
C MET A 88 -11.71 -7.50 -1.75
N GLU A 89 -12.44 -7.92 -0.72
CA GLU A 89 -12.46 -7.21 0.57
C GLU A 89 -11.06 -7.12 1.19
N GLU A 90 -10.32 -8.23 1.21
CA GLU A 90 -8.94 -8.25 1.72
C GLU A 90 -8.00 -7.34 0.91
N ILE A 91 -8.17 -7.26 -0.41
CA ILE A 91 -7.42 -6.32 -1.26
C ILE A 91 -7.77 -4.87 -0.90
N ILE A 92 -9.05 -4.56 -0.67
CA ILE A 92 -9.50 -3.22 -0.26
C ILE A 92 -8.88 -2.86 1.10
N MET A 93 -8.93 -3.76 2.07
CA MET A 93 -8.32 -3.57 3.39
C MET A 93 -6.80 -3.38 3.30
N ALA A 94 -6.12 -4.16 2.44
CA ALA A 94 -4.69 -4.01 2.20
C ALA A 94 -4.34 -2.65 1.60
N LYS A 95 -5.12 -2.17 0.63
CA LYS A 95 -4.97 -0.82 0.05
C LYS A 95 -5.15 0.26 1.10
N GLN A 96 -6.21 0.17 1.91
CA GLN A 96 -6.48 1.09 3.02
C GLN A 96 -5.33 1.13 4.03
N SER A 97 -4.84 -0.04 4.47
CA SER A 97 -3.70 -0.11 5.38
C SER A 97 -2.44 0.53 4.80
N LEU A 98 -2.19 0.36 3.50
CA LEU A 98 -1.04 0.94 2.83
C LEU A 98 -1.13 2.46 2.75
N ILE A 99 -2.29 3.01 2.36
CA ILE A 99 -2.48 4.46 2.28
C ILE A 99 -2.46 5.10 3.67
N GLU A 100 -3.04 4.45 4.69
CA GLU A 100 -2.99 4.92 6.08
C GLU A 100 -1.54 5.02 6.58
N LYS A 101 -0.71 3.99 6.32
CA LYS A 101 0.72 4.03 6.66
C LYS A 101 1.45 5.17 5.97
N LYS A 102 1.17 5.43 4.69
CA LYS A 102 1.76 6.54 3.94
C LYS A 102 1.34 7.89 4.52
N ILE A 103 0.06 8.08 4.82
CA ILE A 103 -0.46 9.31 5.44
C ILE A 103 0.21 9.54 6.80
N LYS A 104 0.29 8.51 7.65
CA LYS A 104 0.95 8.59 8.96
C LYS A 104 2.43 8.95 8.83
N ALA A 105 3.15 8.31 7.90
CA ALA A 105 4.56 8.61 7.66
C ALA A 105 4.78 10.04 7.17
N ALA A 106 4.00 10.49 6.17
CA ALA A 106 4.08 11.86 5.66
C ALA A 106 3.72 12.91 6.72
N SER A 107 2.74 12.61 7.58
CA SER A 107 2.35 13.48 8.70
C SER A 107 3.46 13.60 9.74
N LEU A 108 4.11 12.48 10.08
CA LEU A 108 5.24 12.46 11.01
C LEU A 108 6.42 13.28 10.45
N GLU A 109 6.82 13.00 9.20
CA GLU A 109 7.93 13.69 8.55
C GLU A 109 7.66 15.19 8.42
N LEU A 110 6.44 15.59 8.06
CA LEU A 110 6.05 17.01 8.04
C LEU A 110 6.23 17.66 9.41
N GLY A 111 5.75 17.01 10.49
CA GLY A 111 5.90 17.51 11.86
C GLY A 111 7.37 17.67 12.27
N GLU A 112 8.23 16.71 11.91
CA GLU A 112 9.67 16.79 12.17
C GLU A 112 10.33 17.95 11.41
N LEU A 113 10.00 18.13 10.12
CA LEU A 113 10.52 19.22 9.30
C LEU A 113 10.09 20.59 9.84
N MET A 114 8.85 20.71 10.32
CA MET A 114 8.33 21.93 10.97
C MET A 114 9.14 22.25 12.23
N LYS A 115 9.37 21.27 13.11
CA LYS A 115 10.17 21.46 14.33
C LYS A 115 11.63 21.81 14.05
N ALA A 116 12.17 21.33 12.93
CA ALA A 116 13.52 21.63 12.48
C ALA A 116 13.65 22.96 11.71
N ASN A 117 12.56 23.73 11.56
CA ASN A 117 12.49 24.97 10.77
C ASN A 117 12.91 24.80 9.30
N LYS A 118 12.72 23.61 8.73
CA LYS A 118 13.05 23.32 7.33
C LYS A 118 11.90 23.67 6.39
N GLU A 119 11.65 24.98 6.22
CA GLU A 119 10.45 25.51 5.56
C GLU A 119 10.20 24.95 4.14
N LYS A 120 11.22 24.89 3.28
CA LYS A 120 11.07 24.41 1.90
C LYS A 120 10.74 22.92 1.80
N GLU A 121 11.40 22.11 2.63
CA GLU A 121 11.15 20.66 2.72
C GLU A 121 9.75 20.43 3.28
N ALA A 122 9.37 21.14 4.34
CA ALA A 122 8.03 21.09 4.93
C ALA A 122 6.94 21.46 3.93
N TRP A 123 7.15 22.48 3.09
CA TRP A 123 6.18 22.87 2.05
C TRP A 123 5.93 21.75 1.04
N THR A 124 7.01 21.12 0.58
CA THR A 124 6.94 20.00 -0.35
C THR A 124 6.21 18.81 0.28
N LYS A 125 6.56 18.48 1.52
CA LYS A 125 5.95 17.37 2.27
C LYS A 125 4.47 17.61 2.60
N ALA A 126 4.09 18.85 2.91
CA ALA A 126 2.69 19.24 3.10
C ALA A 126 1.87 19.06 1.80
N GLY A 127 2.45 19.40 0.65
CA GLY A 127 1.85 19.13 -0.66
C GLY A 127 1.64 17.64 -0.93
N GLU A 128 2.65 16.81 -0.62
CA GLU A 128 2.55 15.35 -0.70
C GLU A 128 1.42 14.81 0.20
N LEU A 129 1.38 15.24 1.47
CA LEU A 129 0.33 14.85 2.41
C LEU A 129 -1.06 15.26 1.92
N ASN A 130 -1.21 16.48 1.40
CA ASN A 130 -2.49 16.95 0.84
C ASN A 130 -2.95 16.09 -0.35
N HIS A 131 -2.03 15.66 -1.21
CA HIS A 131 -2.35 14.77 -2.32
C HIS A 131 -2.79 13.40 -1.81
N LEU A 132 -2.10 12.83 -0.81
CA LEU A 132 -2.47 11.54 -0.21
C LEU A 132 -3.87 11.58 0.43
N LEU A 133 -4.21 12.69 1.10
CA LEU A 133 -5.51 12.88 1.76
C LEU A 133 -6.68 13.02 0.77
N LYS A 134 -6.40 13.34 -0.51
CA LYS A 134 -7.41 13.44 -1.58
C LYS A 134 -7.57 12.16 -2.40
N ASN A 135 -6.83 11.11 -2.09
CA ASN A 135 -6.97 9.81 -2.75
C ASN A 135 -8.29 9.15 -2.32
N GLU A 136 -9.05 8.57 -3.25
CA GLU A 136 -10.27 7.80 -3.00
C GLU A 136 -10.08 6.67 -1.95
N GLU A 137 -8.89 6.08 -1.91
CA GLU A 137 -8.53 5.04 -0.94
C GLU A 137 -8.44 5.60 0.49
N ALA A 138 -8.13 6.89 0.63
CA ALA A 138 -8.07 7.58 1.91
C ALA A 138 -9.47 7.98 2.43
N GLU A 139 -10.45 8.16 1.55
CA GLU A 139 -11.84 8.46 1.95
C GLU A 139 -12.47 7.34 2.77
N LYS A 140 -11.99 6.11 2.59
CA LYS A 140 -12.46 4.93 3.32
C LYS A 140 -11.76 4.73 4.67
N LEU A 141 -10.79 5.59 5.03
CA LEU A 141 -10.15 5.56 6.34
C LEU A 141 -11.05 6.18 7.41
N PRO A 142 -10.78 5.92 8.72
CA PRO A 142 -11.56 6.51 9.80
C PRO A 142 -11.62 8.05 9.69
N ALA A 143 -12.84 8.58 9.57
CA ALA A 143 -13.08 10.00 9.34
C ALA A 143 -12.42 10.90 10.40
N ASP A 144 -12.46 10.48 11.68
CA ASP A 144 -11.84 11.21 12.79
C ASP A 144 -10.32 11.41 12.60
N LEU A 145 -9.62 10.40 12.10
CA LEU A 145 -8.18 10.50 11.84
C LEU A 145 -7.90 11.49 10.70
N ILE A 146 -8.64 11.36 9.61
CA ILE A 146 -8.46 12.20 8.41
C ILE A 146 -8.81 13.66 8.70
N GLU A 147 -9.88 13.92 9.45
CA GLU A 147 -10.31 15.25 9.82
C GLU A 147 -9.26 15.97 10.68
N LYS A 148 -8.72 15.28 11.69
CA LYS A 148 -7.65 15.82 12.56
C LYS A 148 -6.40 16.17 11.76
N ILE A 149 -5.94 15.28 10.87
CA ILE A 149 -4.77 15.56 10.03
C ILE A 149 -5.05 16.73 9.07
N CYS A 150 -6.25 16.78 8.46
CA CYS A 150 -6.64 17.88 7.60
C CYS A 150 -6.66 19.22 8.33
N LEU A 151 -7.11 19.24 9.59
CA LEU A 151 -7.16 20.45 10.41
C LEU A 151 -5.75 20.99 10.69
N GLU A 152 -4.82 20.13 11.11
CA GLU A 152 -3.42 20.52 11.33
C GLU A 152 -2.74 20.98 10.04
N LEU A 153 -3.00 20.30 8.92
CA LEU A 153 -2.44 20.69 7.61
C LEU A 153 -2.95 22.06 7.14
N ARG A 154 -4.23 22.39 7.39
CA ARG A 154 -4.76 23.75 7.14
C ARG A 154 -4.08 24.77 8.05
N GLY A 155 -3.87 24.44 9.32
CA GLY A 155 -3.12 25.27 10.27
C GLY A 155 -1.70 25.57 9.77
N TYR A 156 -1.00 24.55 9.29
CA TYR A 156 0.32 24.71 8.66
C TYR A 156 0.29 25.71 7.49
N TYR A 157 -0.64 25.56 6.54
CA TYR A 157 -0.73 26.47 5.39
C TYR A 157 -0.99 27.91 5.79
N TYR A 158 -1.82 28.14 6.81
CA TYR A 158 -2.06 29.47 7.36
C TYR A 158 -0.77 30.07 7.94
N VAL A 159 -0.09 29.35 8.83
CA VAL A 159 1.15 29.81 9.47
C VAL A 159 2.25 30.09 8.41
N ASN A 160 2.40 29.20 7.43
CA ASN A 160 3.35 29.39 6.34
C ASN A 160 3.02 30.63 5.48
N GLY A 161 1.73 30.95 5.30
CA GLY A 161 1.29 32.20 4.67
C GLY A 161 1.76 33.43 5.43
N GLU A 162 1.63 33.43 6.75
CA GLU A 162 2.08 34.52 7.62
C GLU A 162 3.61 34.67 7.62
N ILE A 163 4.36 33.56 7.66
CA ILE A 163 5.83 33.57 7.52
C ILE A 163 6.24 34.22 6.20
N ASN A 164 5.61 33.83 5.09
CA ASN A 164 5.89 34.42 3.78
C ASN A 164 5.56 35.92 3.72
N ARG A 165 4.49 36.36 4.38
CA ARG A 165 4.15 37.78 4.49
C ARG A 165 5.24 38.54 5.25
N LEU A 166 5.75 37.98 6.35
CA LEU A 166 6.83 38.58 7.13
C LEU A 166 8.15 38.63 6.34
N HIS A 167 8.50 37.56 5.61
CA HIS A 167 9.68 37.55 4.75
C HIS A 167 9.65 38.64 3.68
N LYS A 168 8.49 38.89 3.05
CA LYS A 168 8.33 39.99 2.09
C LYS A 168 8.55 41.37 2.74
N GLN A 169 8.04 41.56 3.96
CA GLN A 169 8.24 42.82 4.69
C GLN A 169 9.70 43.03 5.08
N LEU A 170 10.39 41.97 5.53
CA LEU A 170 11.81 42.00 5.86
C LEU A 170 12.65 42.35 4.64
N TYR A 171 12.35 41.72 3.49
CA TYR A 171 13.00 41.99 2.22
C TYR A 171 12.87 43.46 1.80
N ALA A 172 11.67 44.04 1.87
CA ALA A 172 11.45 45.46 1.55
C ALA A 172 12.25 46.41 2.46
N LYS A 173 12.31 46.12 3.78
CA LYS A 173 13.13 46.88 4.72
C LYS A 173 14.62 46.76 4.40
N GLY A 174 15.08 45.55 4.07
CA GLY A 174 16.46 45.29 3.65
C GLY A 174 16.85 46.10 2.42
N ASN A 175 16.01 46.09 1.38
CA ASN A 175 16.21 46.90 0.18
C ASN A 175 16.33 48.39 0.52
N LYS A 176 15.46 48.90 1.41
CA LYS A 176 15.52 50.31 1.80
C LYS A 176 16.83 50.68 2.50
N LEU A 177 17.36 49.80 3.35
CA LEU A 177 18.67 50.00 3.99
C LEU A 177 19.81 50.00 2.97
N ILE A 178 19.78 49.08 1.99
CA ILE A 178 20.78 49.00 0.92
C ILE A 178 20.76 50.27 0.07
N GLU A 179 19.57 50.76 -0.32
CA GLU A 179 19.41 52.03 -1.05
C GLU A 179 20.03 53.19 -0.29
N LEU A 180 19.75 53.33 1.00
CA LEU A 180 20.27 54.40 1.83
C LEU A 180 21.79 54.33 2.04
N ALA A 181 22.36 53.13 2.09
CA ALA A 181 23.81 52.93 2.22
C ALA A 181 24.57 53.15 0.90
N SER A 182 23.88 53.07 -0.24
CA SER A 182 24.47 53.19 -1.58
C SER A 182 24.26 54.60 -2.20
N ALA A 183 23.60 55.50 -1.47
CA ALA A 183 23.35 56.89 -1.84
C ALA A 183 24.43 57.81 -1.26
#